data_AF-A0A6J5YK65-F1
#
_entry.id   AF-A0A6J5YK65-F1
#
_cell.length_a   1.000
_cell.length_b   1.000
_cell.length_c   1.000
_cell.angle_alpha   90.00
_cell.angle_beta   90.00
_cell.angle_gamma   90.00
#
_symmetry.space_group_name_H-M   'P 1'
#
loop_
_entity.id
_entity.type
_entity.pdbx_description
1 polymer ?
#
loop_
_entity_poly.entity_id
_entity_poly.type
_entity_poly.pdbx_seq_one_letter_code
_entity_poly.pdbx_strand_id
1 'polypeptide(L)'
;MVELFVEIDRRPLSHWGCDGLICATPTGSTAYAFSAGGPVLWPEIDALVLLPISAHALFSRPMVVATQSEIVVTVESTVALLSADALRKLPLVNGDRVVITRNPNTIKLAHIKPTLFTDRLVAKFKLPVEGWRGE
;
A
#
# COMPACT_ATOMS: atom_id res chain seq x y z
N MET A 1 8.20 2.38 -17.36
CA MET A 1 8.93 1.59 -16.37
C MET A 1 9.87 2.50 -15.61
N VAL A 2 9.83 2.43 -14.28
CA VAL A 2 10.77 3.04 -13.35
C VAL A 2 11.61 1.95 -12.70
N GLU A 3 12.87 2.26 -12.45
CA GLU A 3 13.83 1.44 -11.73
C GLU A 3 13.91 1.93 -10.30
N LEU A 4 13.67 1.03 -9.36
CA LEU A 4 13.60 1.32 -7.93
C LEU A 4 14.44 0.30 -7.17
N PHE A 5 15.23 0.79 -6.22
CA PHE A 5 15.87 -0.03 -5.21
C PHE A 5 15.15 0.14 -3.87
N VAL A 6 14.79 -0.97 -3.23
CA VAL A 6 13.97 -0.97 -2.02
C VAL A 6 14.72 -1.60 -0.86
N GLU A 7 14.66 -0.91 0.28
CA GLU A 7 15.21 -1.34 1.55
C GLU A 7 14.10 -1.39 2.61
N ILE A 8 14.18 -2.35 3.53
CA ILE A 8 13.37 -2.38 4.75
C ILE A 8 14.32 -2.49 5.94
N ASP A 9 14.16 -1.61 6.93
CA ASP A 9 14.97 -1.60 8.15
C ASP A 9 16.49 -1.58 7.87
N ARG A 10 16.89 -0.79 6.86
CA ARG A 10 18.28 -0.64 6.36
C ARG A 10 18.87 -1.94 5.80
N ARG A 11 18.03 -2.86 5.33
CA ARG A 11 18.44 -4.10 4.65
C ARG A 11 17.92 -4.09 3.22
N PRO A 12 18.74 -4.47 2.23
CA PRO A 12 18.30 -4.56 0.84
C PRO A 12 17.19 -5.61 0.71
N LEU A 13 16.09 -5.23 0.05
CA LEU A 13 15.01 -6.15 -0.27
C LEU A 13 15.06 -6.58 -1.73
N SER A 14 14.99 -5.63 -2.68
CA SER A 14 14.99 -5.92 -4.12
C SER A 14 15.30 -4.69 -4.96
N HIS A 15 15.77 -4.95 -6.19
CA HIS A 15 15.66 -4.01 -7.31
C HIS A 15 14.45 -4.40 -8.16
N TRP A 16 13.69 -3.42 -8.63
CA TRP A 16 12.57 -3.65 -9.53
C TRP A 16 12.55 -2.62 -10.66
N GLY A 17 12.56 -3.12 -11.90
CA GLY A 17 11.96 -2.42 -13.03
C GLY A 17 10.46 -2.66 -13.00
N CYS A 18 9.66 -1.61 -12.85
CA CYS A 18 8.21 -1.72 -12.65
C CYS A 18 7.46 -0.50 -13.17
N ASP A 19 6.12 -0.51 -13.17
CA ASP A 19 5.36 0.71 -13.46
C ASP A 19 5.34 1.67 -12.25
N GLY A 20 5.57 1.12 -11.05
CA GLY A 20 5.71 1.87 -9.81
C GLY A 20 5.63 0.95 -8.59
N LEU A 21 5.65 1.56 -7.42
CA LEU A 21 5.56 0.88 -6.13
C LEU A 21 4.48 1.55 -5.28
N ILE A 22 3.55 0.76 -4.76
CA ILE A 22 2.52 1.21 -3.83
C ILE A 22 2.95 0.88 -2.41
N CYS A 23 2.91 1.86 -1.53
CA CYS A 23 2.85 1.65 -0.09
C CYS A 23 1.50 2.16 0.42
N ALA A 24 0.66 1.26 0.94
CA ALA A 24 -0.69 1.59 1.37
C ALA A 24 -0.89 1.29 2.86
N THR A 25 -1.68 2.15 3.53
CA THR A 25 -2.23 1.86 4.85
C THR A 25 -3.32 0.78 4.76
N PRO A 26 -3.82 0.24 5.88
CA PRO A 26 -4.93 -0.71 5.85
C PRO A 26 -6.18 -0.12 5.17
N THR A 27 -6.49 1.15 5.45
CA THR A 27 -7.56 1.90 4.76
C THR A 27 -7.30 2.04 3.25
N GLY A 28 -6.04 2.21 2.84
CA GLY A 28 -5.63 2.29 1.44
C GLY A 28 -5.58 0.94 0.73
N SER A 29 -5.62 -0.18 1.45
CA SER A 29 -5.56 -1.54 0.88
C SER A 29 -6.71 -1.81 -0.09
N THR A 30 -7.88 -1.22 0.15
CA THR A 30 -9.07 -1.32 -0.71
C THR A 30 -9.11 -0.31 -1.87
N ALA A 31 -8.10 0.55 -2.00
CA ALA A 31 -8.02 1.56 -3.05
C ALA A 31 -7.15 1.08 -4.22
N TYR A 32 -6.13 1.86 -4.62
CA TYR A 32 -5.30 1.48 -5.76
C TYR A 32 -4.50 0.19 -5.51
N ALA A 33 -4.13 -0.09 -4.26
CA ALA A 33 -3.50 -1.35 -3.88
C ALA A 33 -4.37 -2.57 -4.27
N PHE A 34 -5.68 -2.51 -4.02
CA PHE A 34 -6.62 -3.56 -4.44
C PHE A 34 -6.63 -3.75 -5.95
N SER A 35 -6.74 -2.65 -6.71
CA SER A 35 -6.73 -2.70 -8.18
C SER A 35 -5.43 -3.29 -8.75
N ALA A 36 -4.30 -3.08 -8.06
CA ALA A 36 -3.00 -3.63 -8.43
C ALA A 36 -2.76 -5.07 -7.94
N GLY A 37 -3.76 -5.71 -7.30
CA GLY A 37 -3.67 -7.10 -6.84
C GLY A 37 -3.15 -7.27 -5.41
N GLY A 38 -3.15 -6.21 -4.61
CA GLY A 38 -2.83 -6.25 -3.19
C GLY A 38 -3.94 -6.88 -2.34
N PRO A 39 -3.61 -7.36 -1.13
CA PRO A 39 -4.61 -7.92 -0.22
C PRO A 39 -5.50 -6.83 0.37
N VAL A 40 -6.74 -7.20 0.73
CA VAL A 40 -7.60 -6.37 1.58
C VAL A 40 -7.17 -6.54 3.03
N LEU A 41 -6.91 -5.43 3.71
CA LEU A 41 -6.64 -5.40 5.15
C LEU A 41 -7.83 -4.81 5.91
N TRP A 42 -8.07 -5.32 7.10
CA TRP A 42 -8.99 -4.69 8.05
C TRP A 42 -8.41 -3.36 8.55
N PRO A 43 -9.21 -2.27 8.65
CA PRO A 43 -8.74 -0.96 9.07
C PRO A 43 -8.03 -0.92 10.43
N GLU A 44 -8.31 -1.89 11.30
CA GLU A 44 -7.78 -1.99 12.66
C GLU A 44 -6.37 -2.59 12.73
N ILE A 45 -5.85 -3.17 11.65
CA ILE A 45 -4.53 -3.82 11.64
C ILE A 45 -3.41 -2.77 11.58
N ASP A 46 -2.41 -2.87 12.46
CA ASP A 46 -1.20 -2.03 12.39
C ASP A 46 -0.18 -2.58 11.37
N ALA A 47 -0.49 -2.48 10.08
CA ALA A 47 0.40 -2.89 8.99
C ALA A 47 0.35 -1.97 7.77
N LEU A 48 1.38 -2.07 6.91
CA LEU A 48 1.46 -1.43 5.60
C LEU A 48 1.49 -2.49 4.51
N VAL A 49 0.84 -2.23 3.38
CA VAL A 49 0.97 -3.05 2.16
C VAL A 49 2.05 -2.44 1.28
N LEU A 50 3.08 -3.21 0.95
CA LEU A 50 4.10 -2.87 -0.03
C LEU A 50 3.88 -3.72 -1.29
N LEU A 51 3.62 -3.07 -2.43
CA LEU A 51 3.19 -3.74 -3.66
C LEU A 51 3.85 -3.14 -4.89
N PRO A 52 4.79 -3.85 -5.53
CA PRO A 52 5.31 -3.42 -6.83
C PRO A 52 4.26 -3.64 -7.95
N ILE A 53 4.04 -2.64 -8.79
CA ILE A 53 3.07 -2.67 -9.89
C ILE A 53 3.76 -3.20 -11.15
N SER A 54 3.26 -4.31 -11.70
CA SER A 54 3.76 -4.90 -12.96
C SER A 54 5.29 -5.07 -12.96
N ALA A 55 5.90 -5.43 -11.83
CA ALA A 55 7.35 -5.55 -11.74
C ALA A 55 7.88 -6.69 -12.61
N HIS A 56 8.87 -6.36 -13.42
CA HIS A 56 9.63 -7.30 -14.23
C HIS A 56 10.69 -7.99 -13.37
N ALA A 57 10.23 -8.83 -12.44
CA ALA A 57 11.06 -9.61 -11.52
C ALA A 57 10.37 -10.93 -11.13
N LEU A 58 11.18 -11.92 -10.75
CA LEU A 58 10.66 -13.22 -10.26
C LEU A 58 9.87 -13.07 -8.96
N PHE A 59 10.31 -12.17 -8.08
CA PHE A 59 9.62 -11.84 -6.84
C PHE A 59 8.99 -10.45 -6.94
N SER A 60 7.68 -10.43 -7.16
CA SER A 60 6.84 -9.22 -7.27
C SER A 60 5.55 -9.34 -6.46
N ARG A 61 5.56 -10.19 -5.43
CA ARG A 61 4.37 -10.44 -4.59
C ARG A 61 4.12 -9.25 -3.66
N PRO A 62 2.84 -8.92 -3.37
CA PRO A 62 2.52 -8.00 -2.30
C PRO A 62 3.09 -8.50 -0.97
N MET A 63 3.59 -7.58 -0.15
CA MET A 63 4.08 -7.86 1.19
C MET A 63 3.30 -7.02 2.20
N VAL A 64 3.15 -7.58 3.40
CA VAL A 64 2.60 -6.87 4.55
C VAL A 64 3.75 -6.59 5.50
N VAL A 65 3.98 -5.31 5.78
CA VAL A 65 5.12 -4.79 6.55
C VAL A 65 4.59 -4.19 7.85
N ALA A 66 5.32 -4.39 8.95
CA ALA A 66 4.98 -3.78 10.24
C ALA A 66 5.04 -2.26 10.15
N THR A 67 4.13 -1.55 10.83
CA THR A 67 4.12 -0.07 10.79
C THR A 67 5.31 0.58 11.51
N GLN A 68 6.05 -0.20 12.32
CA GLN A 68 7.29 0.22 12.99
C GLN A 68 8.51 0.15 12.07
N SER A 69 8.43 -0.61 10.97
CA SER A 69 9.53 -0.72 10.02
C SER A 69 9.65 0.54 9.18
N GLU A 70 10.88 0.85 8.78
CA GLU A 70 11.18 1.91 7.83
C GLU A 70 11.32 1.31 6.43
N ILE A 71 10.51 1.77 5.48
CA ILE A 71 10.61 1.40 4.08
C ILE A 71 11.32 2.55 3.37
N VAL A 72 12.42 2.25 2.67
CA VAL A 72 13.13 3.23 1.85
C VAL A 72 13.12 2.82 0.39
N VAL A 73 12.77 3.75 -0.48
CA VAL A 73 12.74 3.57 -1.92
C VAL A 73 13.71 4.56 -2.54
N THR A 74 14.78 4.05 -3.12
CA THR A 74 15.75 4.84 -3.88
C THR A 74 15.36 4.81 -5.36
N VAL A 75 15.25 5.99 -5.96
CA VAL A 75 14.89 6.14 -7.38
C VAL A 75 16.14 5.98 -8.24
N GLU A 76 16.18 4.95 -9.07
CA GLU A 76 17.30 4.69 -10.00
C GLU A 76 17.00 5.19 -11.42
N SER A 77 15.74 5.53 -11.73
CA SER A 77 15.35 6.17 -13.00
C SER A 77 15.61 7.67 -13.05
N THR A 78 15.80 8.21 -14.27
CA THR A 78 16.01 9.65 -14.50
C THR A 78 14.86 10.50 -13.98
N VAL A 79 13.62 10.03 -14.14
CA VAL A 79 12.40 10.71 -13.69
C VAL A 79 11.43 9.69 -13.09
N ALA A 80 10.84 10.05 -11.96
CA ALA A 80 9.71 9.36 -11.36
C ALA A 80 8.73 10.39 -10.74
N LEU A 81 7.60 9.92 -10.23
CA LEU A 81 6.61 10.77 -9.58
C LEU A 81 6.11 10.09 -8.31
N LEU A 82 6.22 10.77 -7.17
CA LEU A 82 5.51 10.39 -5.97
C LEU A 82 4.10 10.97 -5.98
N SER A 83 3.12 10.14 -5.66
CA SER A 83 1.73 10.54 -5.52
C SER A 83 1.20 10.06 -4.17
N ALA A 84 0.90 10.99 -3.26
CA ALA A 84 0.30 10.69 -1.97
C ALA A 84 -1.21 10.96 -2.00
N ASP A 85 -1.99 9.91 -1.71
CA ASP A 85 -3.46 9.89 -1.74
C ASP A 85 -4.07 10.37 -3.08
N ALA A 86 -3.33 10.20 -4.18
CA ALA A 86 -3.67 10.72 -5.52
C ALA A 86 -3.85 12.25 -5.61
N LEU A 87 -3.54 12.99 -4.54
CA LEU A 87 -3.74 14.44 -4.45
C LEU A 87 -2.41 15.19 -4.52
N ARG A 88 -1.45 14.83 -3.68
CA ARG A 88 -0.15 15.49 -3.61
C ARG A 88 0.82 14.80 -4.56
N LYS A 89 1.36 15.55 -5.50
CA LYS A 89 2.29 15.05 -6.52
C LYS A 89 3.64 15.74 -6.36
N LEU A 90 4.70 14.95 -6.27
CA LEU A 90 6.06 15.43 -6.11
C LEU A 90 6.93 14.76 -7.19
N PRO A 91 7.54 15.52 -8.12
CA PRO A 91 8.48 14.96 -9.07
C PRO A 91 9.69 14.41 -8.31
N LEU A 92 10.20 13.28 -8.77
CA LEU A 92 11.42 12.66 -8.25
C LEU A 92 12.41 12.48 -9.39
N VAL A 93 13.70 12.53 -9.05
CA VAL A 93 14.80 12.32 -9.99
C VAL A 93 15.71 11.19 -9.52
N ASN A 94 16.65 10.78 -10.38
CA ASN A 94 17.65 9.78 -10.03
C ASN A 94 18.40 10.16 -8.75
N GLY A 95 18.54 9.20 -7.83
CA GLY A 95 19.21 9.38 -6.54
C GLY A 95 18.31 9.86 -5.41
N ASP A 96 17.08 10.31 -5.68
CA ASP A 96 16.13 10.66 -4.62
C ASP A 96 15.79 9.43 -3.77
N ARG A 97 15.67 9.66 -2.46
CA ARG A 97 15.27 8.63 -1.48
C ARG A 97 13.95 9.01 -0.84
N VAL A 98 12.94 8.16 -1.06
CA VAL A 98 11.63 8.27 -0.40
C VAL A 98 11.64 7.39 0.84
N VAL A 99 11.50 8.01 2.01
CA VAL A 99 11.42 7.30 3.29
C VAL A 99 9.97 7.26 3.75
N ILE A 100 9.45 6.07 4.01
CA ILE A 100 8.06 5.83 4.38
C ILE A 100 8.02 5.20 5.77
N THR A 101 7.38 5.91 6.70
CA THR A 101 7.21 5.51 8.10
C THR A 101 5.82 5.88 8.61
N ARG A 102 5.39 5.25 9.71
CA ARG A 102 4.14 5.60 10.39
C ARG A 102 4.23 7.01 10.99
N ASN A 103 3.25 7.85 10.69
CA ASN A 103 3.11 9.14 11.37
C ASN A 103 2.62 8.93 12.82
N PRO A 104 3.19 9.61 13.83
CA PRO A 104 2.71 9.51 15.21
C PRO A 104 1.27 10.04 15.39
N ASN A 105 0.84 10.95 14.53
CA ASN A 105 -0.52 11.50 14.55
C ASN A 105 -1.45 10.65 13.69
N THR A 106 -2.50 10.13 14.31
CA THR A 106 -3.54 9.39 13.60
C THR A 106 -4.68 10.31 13.19
N ILE A 107 -5.31 9.99 12.06
CA ILE A 107 -6.52 10.67 11.60
C ILE A 107 -7.70 10.22 12.46
N LYS A 108 -8.47 11.18 12.98
CA LYS A 108 -9.73 10.89 13.69
C LYS A 108 -10.88 10.85 12.69
N LEU A 109 -11.54 9.69 12.60
CA LEU A 109 -12.70 9.50 11.73
C LEU A 109 -13.98 9.44 12.57
N ALA A 110 -14.96 10.26 12.24
CA ALA A 110 -16.27 10.21 12.86
C ALA A 110 -17.17 9.22 12.10
N HIS A 111 -17.75 8.26 12.82
CA HIS A 111 -18.69 7.30 12.24
C HIS A 111 -20.12 7.65 12.67
N ILE A 112 -21.00 7.89 11.70
CA ILE A 112 -22.43 8.21 11.96
C ILE A 112 -23.18 6.97 12.46
N LYS A 113 -22.79 5.78 11.97
CA LYS A 113 -23.34 4.49 12.39
C LYS A 113 -22.22 3.50 12.70
N PRO A 114 -22.35 2.66 13.74
CA PRO A 114 -21.39 1.61 14.04
C PRO A 114 -21.57 0.45 13.07
N THR A 115 -21.08 0.61 11.84
CA THR A 115 -21.07 -0.46 10.82
C THR A 115 -19.69 -1.09 10.77
N LEU A 116 -19.62 -2.42 10.87
CA LEU A 116 -18.37 -3.18 10.80
C LEU A 116 -17.77 -3.07 9.40
N PHE A 117 -16.45 -3.20 9.31
CA PHE A 117 -15.78 -3.15 8.02
C PHE A 117 -16.22 -4.28 7.08
N THR A 118 -16.46 -5.48 7.61
CA THR A 118 -16.96 -6.64 6.86
C THR A 118 -18.25 -6.30 6.11
N ASP A 119 -19.23 -5.66 6.76
CA ASP A 119 -20.49 -5.27 6.14
C ASP A 119 -20.26 -4.28 4.99
N ARG A 120 -19.33 -3.32 5.18
CA ARG A 120 -18.97 -2.34 4.14
C ARG A 120 -18.33 -3.02 2.94
N LEU A 121 -17.45 -3.99 3.19
CA LEU A 121 -16.75 -4.73 2.14
C LEU A 121 -17.74 -5.57 1.32
N VAL A 122 -18.61 -6.34 1.99
CA VAL A 122 -19.66 -7.13 1.35
C VAL A 122 -20.58 -6.23 0.52
N ALA A 123 -21.06 -5.12 1.09
CA ALA A 123 -21.93 -4.19 0.36
C ALA A 123 -21.24 -3.54 -0.85
N LYS A 124 -19.95 -3.17 -0.72
CA LYS A 124 -19.20 -2.48 -1.78
C LYS A 124 -18.87 -3.41 -2.95
N PHE A 125 -18.48 -4.65 -2.66
CA PHE A 125 -18.04 -5.62 -3.67
C PHE A 125 -19.11 -6.65 -4.04
N LYS A 126 -20.29 -6.59 -3.42
CA LYS A 126 -21.40 -7.55 -3.60
C LYS A 126 -20.91 -8.99 -3.39
N LEU A 127 -20.18 -9.21 -2.29
CA LEU A 127 -19.64 -10.52 -1.98
C LEU A 127 -20.78 -11.51 -1.69
N PRO A 128 -20.71 -12.76 -2.17
CA PRO A 128 -21.73 -13.77 -1.92
C PRO A 128 -21.69 -14.19 -0.45
N VAL A 129 -22.82 -14.05 0.24
CA VAL A 129 -22.98 -14.38 1.67
C VAL A 129 -24.26 -15.19 1.92
N GLU A 130 -24.92 -15.66 0.85
CA GLU A 130 -26.13 -16.45 0.95
C GLU A 130 -25.89 -17.73 1.76
N GLY A 131 -26.85 -18.08 2.61
CA GLY A 131 -26.77 -19.28 3.45
C GLY A 131 -25.99 -19.11 4.76
N TRP A 132 -25.43 -17.92 5.04
CA TRP A 132 -24.91 -17.62 6.38
C TRP A 132 -26.05 -17.58 7.41
N ARG A 133 -25.92 -18.37 8.48
CA ARG A 133 -27.01 -18.59 9.46
C ARG A 133 -26.92 -17.74 10.73
N GLY A 134 -25.82 -17.01 10.94
CA GLY A 134 -25.72 -16.03 12.03
C GLY A 134 -25.86 -16.59 13.45
N GLU A 135 -25.74 -17.90 13.62
CA GLU A 135 -25.69 -18.60 14.91
C GLU A 135 -24.25 -18.87 15.34
#